data_AF-A0A2A5CWB8-F1
#
_entry.id   AF-A0A2A5CWB8-F1
#
_cell.length_a   1.000
_cell.length_b   1.000
_cell.length_c   1.000
_cell.angle_alpha   90.00
_cell.angle_beta   90.00
_cell.angle_gamma   90.00
#
_symmetry.space_group_name_H-M   'P 1'
#
loop_
_entity.id
_entity.type
_entity.pdbx_description
1 polymer ?
#
loop_
_entity_poly.entity_id
_entity_poly.type
_entity_poly.pdbx_seq_one_letter_code
_entity_poly.pdbx_strand_id
1 'polypeptide(L)'
;MTFQLSEDGFEGETINNEMYFIPFDIIQRISTYSSDLFSGDELRLEIETFDNEVYTFSEREDCWVDLIDWVRDWANLPEDWQQSEYTEAFSNELTVLWQSSN
;
A
#
# COMPACT_ATOMS: atom_id res chain seq x y z
N MET A 1 -1.46 -10.54 -8.98
CA MET A 1 -2.56 -9.86 -8.29
C MET A 1 -3.15 -8.83 -9.23
N THR A 2 -4.42 -8.48 -9.07
CA THR A 2 -5.08 -7.46 -9.91
C THR A 2 -5.53 -6.32 -9.02
N PHE A 3 -4.88 -5.17 -9.17
CA PHE A 3 -5.42 -3.89 -8.71
C PHE A 3 -6.07 -3.20 -9.89
N GLN A 4 -7.31 -2.75 -9.69
CA GLN A 4 -8.03 -1.99 -10.69
C GLN A 4 -8.52 -0.68 -10.07
N LEU A 5 -7.95 0.41 -10.56
CA LEU A 5 -8.33 1.76 -10.16
C LEU A 5 -9.69 2.12 -10.77
N SER A 6 -10.50 2.87 -10.03
CA SER A 6 -11.79 3.39 -10.46
C SER A 6 -11.96 4.86 -10.08
N GLU A 7 -13.07 5.48 -10.47
CA GLU A 7 -13.36 6.87 -10.13
C GLU A 7 -13.68 7.09 -8.64
N ASP A 8 -14.14 6.07 -7.90
CA ASP A 8 -14.63 6.25 -6.51
C ASP A 8 -13.79 5.49 -5.47
N GLY A 9 -12.77 4.75 -5.92
CA GLY A 9 -12.00 3.85 -5.09
C GLY A 9 -11.07 2.98 -5.93
N PHE A 10 -10.64 1.87 -5.36
CA PHE A 10 -9.96 0.83 -6.12
C PHE A 10 -10.44 -0.57 -5.72
N GLU A 11 -10.35 -1.49 -6.66
CA GLU A 11 -10.56 -2.92 -6.41
C GLU A 11 -9.20 -3.61 -6.29
N GLY A 12 -9.07 -4.47 -5.29
CA GLY A 12 -7.86 -5.26 -5.07
C GLY A 12 -8.19 -6.64 -4.53
N GLU A 13 -7.36 -7.62 -4.91
CA GLU A 13 -7.37 -8.95 -4.31
C GLU A 13 -6.49 -8.94 -3.06
N THR A 14 -7.04 -9.28 -1.90
CA THR A 14 -6.26 -9.37 -0.65
C THR A 14 -5.39 -10.64 -0.62
N ILE A 15 -4.49 -10.72 0.36
CA ILE A 15 -3.65 -11.90 0.60
C ILE A 15 -4.44 -13.18 0.88
N ASN A 16 -5.73 -13.06 1.22
CA ASN A 16 -6.64 -14.18 1.43
C ASN A 16 -7.33 -14.66 0.13
N ASN A 17 -6.96 -14.09 -1.02
CA ASN A 17 -7.61 -14.29 -2.33
C ASN A 17 -9.09 -13.85 -2.34
N GLU A 18 -9.40 -12.80 -1.57
CA GLU A 18 -10.71 -12.17 -1.55
C GLU A 18 -10.65 -10.81 -2.25
N MET A 19 -11.59 -10.57 -3.16
CA MET A 19 -11.71 -9.29 -3.87
C MET A 19 -12.47 -8.28 -3.02
N TYR A 20 -11.89 -7.10 -2.85
CA TYR A 20 -12.50 -5.97 -2.15
C TYR A 20 -12.49 -4.73 -3.00
N PHE A 21 -13.54 -3.93 -2.86
CA PHE A 21 -13.59 -2.55 -3.32
C PHE A 21 -13.40 -1.63 -2.11
N ILE A 22 -12.41 -0.74 -2.16
CA ILE A 22 -12.14 0.23 -1.11
C ILE A 22 -12.47 1.63 -1.65
N PRO A 23 -13.57 2.24 -1.18
CA PRO A 23 -13.84 3.66 -1.41
C PRO A 23 -12.74 4.53 -0.83
N PHE A 24 -12.41 5.63 -1.49
CA PHE A 24 -11.34 6.50 -1.00
C PHE A 24 -11.71 7.34 0.22
N ASP A 25 -12.98 7.70 0.35
CA ASP A 25 -13.50 8.55 1.43
C ASP A 25 -13.48 7.84 2.80
N ILE A 26 -13.28 6.52 2.81
CA ILE A 26 -13.18 5.74 4.04
C ILE A 26 -11.73 5.45 4.45
N ILE A 27 -10.74 5.78 3.62
CA ILE A 27 -9.33 5.49 3.91
C ILE A 27 -8.84 6.43 5.01
N GLN A 28 -8.37 5.85 6.12
CA GLN A 28 -7.81 6.59 7.24
C GLN A 28 -6.29 6.59 7.20
N ARG A 29 -5.67 5.43 6.97
CA ARG A 29 -4.22 5.26 7.01
C ARG A 29 -3.79 4.18 6.03
N ILE A 30 -2.59 4.36 5.50
CA ILE A 30 -1.92 3.34 4.70
C ILE A 30 -0.60 2.96 5.35
N SER A 31 -0.37 1.67 5.47
CA SER A 31 0.84 1.10 6.03
C SER A 31 1.47 0.17 5.01
N THR A 32 2.79 0.10 5.03
CA THR A 32 3.54 -0.72 4.09
C THR A 32 4.67 -1.39 4.82
N TYR A 33 4.78 -2.71 4.64
CA TYR A 33 5.74 -3.53 5.35
C TYR A 33 6.16 -4.73 4.50
N SER A 34 7.37 -5.22 4.76
CA SER A 34 7.85 -6.47 4.18
C SER A 34 7.40 -7.65 5.06
N SER A 35 6.95 -8.73 4.43
CA SER A 35 6.67 -9.99 5.13
C SER A 35 7.62 -11.07 4.61
N ASP A 36 8.39 -11.70 5.52
CA ASP A 36 9.14 -12.91 5.23
C ASP A 36 8.16 -14.08 5.16
N LEU A 37 7.63 -14.29 3.96
CA LEU A 37 7.05 -15.57 3.62
C LEU A 37 8.20 -16.42 3.12
N PHE A 38 8.34 -17.64 3.64
CA PHE A 38 9.36 -18.64 3.33
C PHE A 38 9.72 -18.85 1.82
N SER A 39 9.00 -18.22 0.87
CA SER A 39 9.21 -18.15 -0.57
C SER A 39 9.94 -16.90 -1.11
N GLY A 40 10.26 -15.91 -0.26
CA GLY A 40 10.90 -14.65 -0.64
C GLY A 40 10.23 -13.44 0.04
N ASP A 41 10.95 -12.32 0.10
CA ASP A 41 10.44 -11.07 0.65
C ASP A 41 9.25 -10.56 -0.18
N GLU A 42 8.05 -10.56 0.41
CA GLU A 42 6.82 -10.07 -0.21
C GLU A 42 6.41 -8.75 0.43
N LEU A 43 6.19 -7.73 -0.40
CA LEU A 43 5.77 -6.42 0.07
C LEU A 43 4.25 -6.38 0.27
N ARG A 44 3.84 -5.90 1.43
CA ARG A 44 2.44 -5.75 1.84
C ARG A 44 2.02 -4.29 1.86
N LEU A 45 0.81 -4.06 1.36
CA LEU A 45 0.08 -2.81 1.54
C LEU A 45 -1.08 -3.07 2.49
N GLU A 46 -1.14 -2.32 3.57
CA GLU A 46 -2.27 -2.30 4.49
C GLU A 46 -3.02 -0.99 4.36
N ILE A 47 -4.34 -1.09 4.26
CA ILE A 47 -5.24 0.06 4.29
C ILE A 47 -6.15 -0.08 5.49
N GLU A 48 -6.05 0.88 6.40
CA GLU A 48 -6.91 1.04 7.55
C GLU A 48 -8.01 2.05 7.21
N THR A 49 -9.27 1.68 7.45
CA THR A 49 -10.42 2.55 7.23
C THR A 49 -10.87 3.24 8.52
N PHE A 50 -11.67 4.30 8.42
CA PHE A 50 -12.24 4.97 9.61
C PHE A 50 -13.11 4.07 10.49
N ASP A 51 -13.57 2.94 9.96
CA ASP A 51 -14.32 1.91 10.71
C ASP A 51 -13.39 0.91 11.43
N ASN A 52 -12.07 1.11 11.34
CA ASN A 52 -11.01 0.21 11.82
C ASN A 52 -10.97 -1.14 11.08
N GLU A 53 -11.44 -1.19 9.84
CA GLU A 53 -11.20 -2.36 8.99
C GLU A 53 -9.81 -2.25 8.37
N VAL A 54 -9.11 -3.38 8.29
CA VAL A 54 -7.76 -3.47 7.75
C VAL A 54 -7.75 -4.42 6.57
N TYR A 55 -7.35 -3.89 5.42
CA TYR A 55 -7.24 -4.62 4.17
C TYR A 55 -5.77 -4.79 3.81
N THR A 56 -5.32 -6.04 3.72
CA THR A 56 -3.93 -6.38 3.40
C THR A 56 -3.82 -6.93 1.98
N PHE A 57 -3.00 -6.29 1.17
CA PHE A 57 -2.73 -6.66 -0.21
C PHE A 57 -1.27 -7.03 -0.41
N SER A 58 -0.99 -7.74 -1.50
CA SER A 58 0.36 -8.00 -1.97
C SER A 58 0.65 -7.27 -3.26
N GLU A 59 1.73 -6.52 -3.34
CA GLU A 59 2.10 -5.90 -4.62
C GLU A 59 3.58 -6.04 -4.91
N ARG A 60 3.91 -6.07 -6.20
CA ARG A 60 5.27 -6.03 -6.69
C ARG A 60 5.83 -4.64 -6.49
N GLU A 61 7.13 -4.60 -6.22
CA GLU A 61 7.89 -3.38 -5.93
C GLU A 61 7.72 -2.29 -7.00
N ASP A 62 7.63 -2.68 -8.28
CA ASP A 62 7.54 -1.80 -9.43
C ASP A 62 6.16 -1.14 -9.64
N CYS A 63 5.10 -1.68 -9.03
CA CYS A 63 3.74 -1.11 -9.11
C CYS A 63 3.34 -0.33 -7.85
N TRP A 64 4.19 -0.36 -6.82
CA TRP A 64 3.84 0.11 -5.49
C TRP A 64 3.96 1.63 -5.31
N VAL A 65 4.98 2.25 -5.92
CA VAL A 65 5.16 3.72 -5.89
C VAL A 65 3.95 4.42 -6.50
N ASP A 66 3.53 3.98 -7.69
CA ASP A 66 2.39 4.56 -8.40
C ASP A 66 1.09 4.42 -7.62
N LEU A 67 0.89 3.29 -6.93
CA LEU A 67 -0.30 3.04 -6.12
C LEU A 67 -0.33 3.94 -4.87
N ILE A 68 0.78 4.06 -4.12
CA ILE A 68 0.84 4.92 -2.93
C ILE A 68 0.65 6.38 -3.31
N ASP A 69 1.39 6.87 -4.31
CA ASP A 69 1.31 8.26 -4.74
C ASP A 69 -0.11 8.59 -5.23
N TRP A 70 -0.74 7.68 -5.96
CA TRP A 70 -2.11 7.85 -6.40
C TRP A 70 -3.10 7.88 -5.23
N VAL A 71 -3.00 6.96 -4.27
CA VAL A 71 -3.92 6.97 -3.12
C VAL A 71 -3.71 8.20 -2.25
N ARG A 72 -2.46 8.66 -2.04
CA ARG A 72 -2.15 9.90 -1.34
C ARG A 72 -2.87 11.09 -1.97
N ASP A 73 -2.65 11.28 -3.28
CA ASP A 73 -3.10 12.45 -4.00
C ASP A 73 -4.63 12.48 -4.14
N TRP A 74 -5.27 11.30 -4.23
CA TRP A 74 -6.70 11.18 -4.45
C TRP A 74 -7.53 11.17 -3.17
N ALA A 75 -7.10 10.41 -2.14
CA ALA A 75 -7.80 10.34 -0.86
C ALA A 75 -7.60 11.60 0.03
N ASN A 76 -6.89 12.62 -0.48
CA ASN A 76 -6.61 13.89 0.22
C ASN A 76 -6.08 13.66 1.66
N LEU A 77 -5.21 12.66 1.79
CA LEU A 77 -4.77 12.19 3.09
C LEU A 77 -3.86 13.23 3.79
N PRO A 78 -3.99 13.42 5.12
CA PRO A 78 -3.19 14.39 5.88
C PRO A 78 -1.71 13.97 5.91
N GLU A 79 -0.75 14.87 6.15
CA GLU A 79 0.70 14.55 6.06
C GLU A 79 1.20 13.33 6.88
N ASP A 80 0.49 12.90 7.93
CA ASP A 80 0.82 11.77 8.81
C ASP A 80 0.04 10.47 8.52
N TRP A 81 -0.64 10.42 7.37
CA TRP A 81 -1.46 9.30 6.90
C TRP A 81 -0.73 7.99 6.63
N GLN A 82 0.59 8.03 6.48
CA GLN A 82 1.40 6.87 6.15
C GLN A 82 2.25 6.44 7.35
N GLN A 83 2.17 5.15 7.69
CA GLN A 83 3.12 4.52 8.62
C GLN A 83 4.03 3.54 7.89
N SER A 84 5.31 3.62 8.20
CA SER A 84 6.36 2.83 7.58
C SER A 84 7.00 1.94 8.62
N GLU A 85 6.99 0.62 8.42
CA GLU A 85 7.78 -0.31 9.24
C GLU A 85 8.68 -1.13 8.32
N TYR A 86 9.99 -0.85 8.37
CA TYR A 86 11.02 -1.58 7.61
C TYR A 86 12.15 -2.00 8.55
N THR A 87 12.35 -3.31 8.70
CA THR A 87 13.38 -3.90 9.58
C THR A 87 14.67 -4.32 8.85
N GLU A 88 14.81 -4.00 7.56
CA GLU A 88 15.88 -4.38 6.61
C GLU A 88 16.12 -5.91 6.43
N ALA A 89 16.42 -6.44 5.24
CA ALA A 89 16.94 -5.76 4.05
C ALA A 89 16.21 -6.21 2.76
N PHE A 90 15.49 -5.28 2.13
CA PHE A 90 15.28 -5.30 0.68
C PHE A 90 15.81 -4.00 0.07
N SER A 91 16.27 -4.12 -1.18
CA SER A 91 17.46 -3.48 -1.74
C SER A 91 17.60 -1.98 -1.45
N ASN A 92 18.87 -1.53 -1.37
CA ASN A 92 19.28 -0.13 -1.29
C ASN A 92 18.61 0.80 -2.33
N GLU A 93 17.80 0.30 -3.25
CA GLU A 93 17.19 1.02 -4.36
C GLU A 93 15.93 1.79 -3.92
N LEU A 94 15.09 1.28 -3.01
CA LEU A 94 13.91 2.02 -2.55
C LEU A 94 14.24 3.13 -1.54
N THR A 95 15.21 2.92 -0.64
CA THR A 95 15.73 3.99 0.24
C THR A 95 16.31 5.14 -0.59
N VAL A 96 16.89 4.84 -1.75
CA VAL A 96 17.47 5.82 -2.68
C VAL A 96 16.40 6.51 -3.55
N LEU A 97 15.33 5.81 -3.92
CA LEU A 97 14.24 6.39 -4.71
C LEU A 97 13.52 7.52 -3.94
N TRP A 98 13.39 7.44 -2.61
CA TRP A 98 12.68 8.46 -1.83
C TRP A 98 13.56 9.60 -1.29
N GLN A 99 14.86 9.37 -1.09
CA GLN A 99 15.78 10.48 -0.76
C GLN A 99 16.00 11.44 -1.92
N SER A 100 15.67 11.02 -3.15
CA SER A 100 15.89 11.82 -4.37
C SER A 100 14.71 12.74 -4.74
N SER A 101 13.61 12.71 -3.97
CA SER A 101 12.40 13.50 -4.22
C SER A 101 12.20 14.70 -3.26
N ASN A 102 13.26 15.15 -2.57
CA ASN A 102 13.29 16.42 -1.84
C ASN A 102 13.92 17.55 -2.66
#